data_AF-A0AAD0Y7H0-F1
#
_entry.id   AF-A0AAD0Y7H0-F1
#
_cell.length_a   1.000
_cell.length_b   1.000
_cell.length_c   1.000
_cell.angle_alpha   90.00
_cell.angle_beta   90.00
_cell.angle_gamma   90.00
#
_symmetry.space_group_name_H-M   'P 1'
#
loop_
_entity.id
_entity.type
_entity.pdbx_description
1 polymer ?
#
loop_
_entity_poly.entity_id
_entity_poly.type
_entity_poly.pdbx_seq_one_letter_code
_entity_poly.pdbx_strand_id
1 'polypeptide(L)'
;MKSSGQLLSLAGVILAVYSLFFMDVSVEVGDGTRVNNIGLIAQQQNYLLIAIVLFLAGVVISFSGRKKSLPDVDFTKIESCSADDFVSLKDGEPFLNMLAVDNLAMMFLKKHGSRSVNDILFMNMPLIDRLEQGLPESIRKDFKTNLERRLKDNC
;
A
#
# COMPACT_ATOMS: atom_id res chain seq x y z
N MET A 1 0.05 -2.94 5.73
CA MET A 1 -0.36 -4.37 5.77
C MET A 1 0.47 -5.26 4.83
N LYS A 2 0.82 -4.82 3.61
CA LYS A 2 1.66 -5.62 2.70
C LYS A 2 3.06 -5.93 3.28
N SER A 3 3.74 -4.90 3.80
CA SER A 3 5.07 -5.01 4.42
C SER A 3 5.07 -5.87 5.69
N SER A 4 4.03 -5.78 6.52
CA SER A 4 3.90 -6.65 7.71
C SER A 4 3.68 -8.12 7.34
N GLY A 5 2.90 -8.40 6.29
CA GLY A 5 2.75 -9.77 5.77
C GLY A 5 4.06 -10.32 5.18
N GLN A 6 4.83 -9.48 4.48
CA GLN A 6 6.15 -9.87 3.94
C GLN A 6 7.15 -10.18 5.04
N LEU A 7 7.21 -9.37 6.10
CA LEU A 7 8.03 -9.64 7.28
C LEU A 7 7.68 -10.96 7.95
N LEU A 8 6.38 -11.24 8.12
CA LEU A 8 5.91 -12.50 8.70
C LEU A 8 6.28 -13.70 7.82
N SER A 9 6.13 -13.55 6.50
CA SER A 9 6.53 -14.57 5.53
C SER A 9 8.03 -14.83 5.57
N LEU A 10 8.85 -13.77 5.69
CA LEU A 10 10.31 -13.87 5.79
C LEU A 10 10.73 -14.57 7.09
N ALA A 11 10.08 -14.28 8.21
CA ALA A 11 10.33 -14.96 9.48
C ALA A 11 10.06 -16.47 9.37
N GLY A 12 8.99 -16.88 8.67
CA GLY A 12 8.71 -18.28 8.36
C GLY A 12 9.84 -18.93 7.56
N VAL A 13 10.33 -18.28 6.50
CA VAL A 13 11.46 -18.80 5.69
C VAL A 13 12.73 -18.96 6.52
N ILE A 14 13.08 -17.97 7.34
CA ILE A 14 14.26 -18.03 8.20
C ILE A 14 14.16 -19.21 9.17
N LEU A 15 13.00 -19.42 9.79
CA LEU A 15 12.77 -20.53 10.70
C LEU A 15 12.87 -21.89 9.99
N ALA A 16 12.36 -22.01 8.77
CA ALA A 16 12.49 -23.22 7.97
C ALA A 16 13.96 -23.54 7.63
N VAL A 17 14.73 -22.53 7.21
CA VAL A 17 16.17 -22.68 6.94
C VAL A 17 16.91 -23.09 8.21
N TYR A 18 16.62 -22.45 9.34
CA TYR A 18 17.21 -22.84 10.62
C TYR A 18 16.92 -24.31 10.95
N SER A 19 15.65 -24.72 10.86
CA SER A 19 15.22 -26.09 11.17
C SER A 19 15.88 -27.12 10.26
N LEU A 20 16.00 -26.85 8.96
CA LEU A 20 16.54 -27.82 7.99
C LEU A 20 18.07 -27.93 8.02
N PHE A 21 18.77 -26.81 8.18
CA PHE A 21 20.22 -26.77 8.01
C PHE A 21 21.00 -26.75 9.33
N PHE A 22 20.38 -26.33 10.44
CA PHE A 22 21.09 -26.07 11.69
C PHE A 22 20.62 -26.95 12.87
N MET A 23 19.49 -27.65 12.77
CA MET A 23 19.12 -28.64 13.79
C MET A 23 19.77 -29.99 13.51
N ASP A 24 20.70 -30.38 14.40
CA ASP A 24 21.19 -31.75 14.47
C ASP A 24 20.15 -32.62 15.18
N VAL A 25 19.63 -33.62 14.46
CA VAL A 25 18.64 -34.58 14.97
C VAL A 25 19.27 -35.89 15.42
N SER A 26 20.59 -36.00 15.36
CA SER A 26 21.31 -37.22 15.70
C SER A 26 22.04 -37.09 17.03
N VAL A 27 22.16 -38.22 17.74
CA VAL A 27 22.87 -38.32 19.01
C VAL A 27 23.86 -39.47 18.92
N GLU A 28 25.04 -39.29 19.52
CA GLU A 28 26.07 -40.32 19.60
C GLU A 28 25.64 -41.41 20.57
N VAL A 29 25.73 -42.66 20.12
CA VAL A 29 25.61 -43.85 20.96
C VAL A 29 27.02 -44.32 21.29
N GLY A 30 27.23 -44.85 22.50
CA GLY A 30 28.56 -45.10 23.08
C GLY A 30 29.46 -46.09 22.32
N ASP A 31 29.04 -46.58 21.16
CA ASP A 31 29.81 -47.37 20.20
C ASP A 31 30.44 -46.52 19.08
N GLY A 32 30.37 -45.19 19.17
CA GLY A 32 30.88 -44.25 18.18
C GLY A 32 29.99 -44.10 16.94
N THR A 33 28.82 -44.75 16.94
CA THR A 33 27.81 -44.53 15.91
C THR A 33 26.86 -43.40 16.31
N ARG A 34 26.12 -42.86 15.35
CA ARG A 34 25.11 -41.83 15.59
C ARG A 34 23.76 -42.33 15.15
N VAL A 35 22.76 -42.14 16.00
CA VAL A 35 21.37 -42.53 15.72
C VAL A 35 20.49 -41.30 15.74
N ASN A 36 19.46 -41.30 14.90
CA ASN A 36 18.50 -40.21 14.90
C ASN A 36 17.61 -40.29 16.15
N ASN A 37 17.57 -39.20 16.89
CA ASN A 37 16.72 -39.06 18.06
C ASN A 37 15.31 -38.66 17.63
N ILE A 38 14.34 -39.52 17.93
CA ILE A 38 12.92 -39.30 17.57
C ILE A 38 12.38 -38.00 18.18
N GLY A 39 12.80 -37.64 19.39
CA GLY A 39 12.42 -36.38 20.02
C GLY A 39 12.97 -35.16 19.30
N LEU A 40 14.23 -35.20 18.86
CA LEU A 40 14.84 -34.13 18.07
C LEU A 40 14.22 -34.03 16.68
N ILE A 41 13.88 -35.16 16.04
CA ILE A 41 13.11 -35.18 14.79
C ILE A 41 11.75 -34.52 14.99
N ALA A 42 11.01 -34.91 16.04
CA ALA A 42 9.69 -34.33 16.32
C ALA A 42 9.78 -32.82 16.58
N GLN A 43 10.83 -32.38 17.28
CA GLN A 43 11.10 -30.96 17.49
C GLN A 43 11.40 -30.23 16.17
N GLN A 44 12.24 -30.81 15.31
CA GLN A 44 12.52 -30.26 13.97
C GLN A 44 11.24 -30.12 13.16
N GLN A 45 10.39 -31.15 13.14
CA GLN A 45 9.10 -31.13 12.47
C GLN A 45 8.15 -30.05 13.01
N ASN A 46 8.11 -29.84 14.33
CA ASN A 46 7.30 -28.77 14.92
C ASN A 46 7.75 -27.38 14.47
N TYR A 47 9.06 -27.12 14.46
CA TYR A 47 9.60 -25.86 13.94
C TYR A 47 9.25 -25.66 12.46
N LEU A 48 9.32 -26.73 11.67
CA LEU A 48 9.00 -26.70 10.25
C LEU A 48 7.51 -26.44 10.01
N LEU A 49 6.63 -27.02 10.84
CA LEU A 49 5.18 -26.76 10.80
C LEU A 49 4.88 -25.30 11.14
N ILE A 50 5.46 -24.76 12.20
CA ILE A 50 5.33 -23.34 12.58
C ILE A 50 5.82 -22.44 11.44
N ALA A 51 6.96 -22.78 10.83
CA ALA A 51 7.52 -22.03 9.70
C ALA A 51 6.55 -21.96 8.52
N ILE A 52 5.91 -23.08 8.16
CA ILE A 52 4.90 -23.15 7.09
C ILE A 52 3.69 -22.28 7.43
N VAL A 53 3.18 -22.36 8.67
CA VAL A 53 2.03 -21.55 9.10
C VAL A 53 2.34 -20.07 9.03
N LEU A 54 3.51 -19.64 9.53
CA LEU A 54 3.95 -18.24 9.46
C LEU A 54 4.10 -17.75 8.01
N PHE A 55 4.67 -18.58 7.15
CA PHE A 55 4.81 -18.28 5.73
C PHE A 55 3.45 -18.06 5.06
N LEU A 56 2.53 -19.02 5.20
CA LEU A 56 1.20 -18.95 4.59
C LEU A 56 0.38 -17.78 5.15
N ALA A 57 0.41 -17.55 6.46
CA ALA A 57 -0.25 -16.40 7.08
C ALA A 57 0.30 -15.08 6.54
N GLY A 58 1.63 -14.97 6.42
CA GLY A 58 2.28 -13.79 5.84
C GLY A 58 1.84 -13.52 4.40
N VAL A 59 1.83 -14.56 3.57
CA VAL A 59 1.32 -14.49 2.18
C VAL A 59 -0.13 -14.00 2.16
N VAL A 60 -1.04 -14.62 2.91
CA VAL A 60 -2.46 -14.22 2.94
C VAL A 60 -2.63 -12.75 3.36
N ILE A 61 -1.91 -12.31 4.40
CA ILE A 61 -1.97 -10.91 4.86
C ILE A 61 -1.43 -9.95 3.80
N SER A 62 -0.36 -10.33 3.09
CA SER A 62 0.20 -9.52 2.01
C SER A 62 -0.76 -9.34 0.84
N PHE A 63 -1.59 -10.34 0.54
CA PHE A 63 -2.58 -10.26 -0.54
C PHE A 63 -3.92 -9.66 -0.08
N SER A 64 -4.28 -9.74 1.20
CA SER A 64 -5.55 -9.25 1.74
C SER A 64 -5.63 -7.72 1.93
N GLY A 65 -4.83 -6.94 1.21
CA GLY A 65 -4.94 -5.49 1.20
C GLY A 65 -6.26 -5.05 0.56
N ARG A 66 -7.26 -4.73 1.39
CA ARG A 66 -8.54 -4.16 0.94
C ARG A 66 -8.26 -2.88 0.15
N LYS A 67 -8.64 -2.83 -1.13
CA LYS A 67 -8.76 -1.56 -1.85
C LYS A 67 -9.82 -0.75 -1.11
N LYS A 68 -9.51 0.48 -0.71
CA LYS A 68 -10.53 1.38 -0.14
C LYS A 68 -11.64 1.48 -1.18
N SER A 69 -12.88 1.18 -0.78
CA SER A 69 -14.03 1.44 -1.65
C SER A 69 -14.08 2.95 -1.83
N LEU A 70 -13.79 3.42 -3.04
CA LEU A 70 -13.91 4.83 -3.36
C LEU A 70 -15.39 5.22 -3.19
N PRO A 71 -15.70 6.41 -2.65
CA PRO A 71 -17.06 6.91 -2.62
C PRO A 71 -17.64 6.98 -4.03
N ASP A 72 -18.96 6.83 -4.12
CA ASP A 72 -19.68 6.89 -5.40
C ASP A 72 -19.74 8.34 -5.89
N VAL A 73 -18.68 8.80 -6.56
CA VAL A 73 -18.59 10.15 -7.13
C VAL A 73 -18.90 10.13 -8.63
N ASP A 74 -19.69 11.09 -9.11
CA ASP A 74 -19.93 11.26 -10.55
C ASP A 74 -18.72 11.95 -11.20
N PHE A 75 -17.97 11.20 -12.00
CA PHE A 75 -16.77 11.69 -12.67
C PHE A 75 -17.06 12.42 -14.00
N THR A 76 -18.31 12.48 -14.47
CA THR A 76 -18.66 13.24 -15.68
C THR A 76 -18.45 14.74 -15.49
N LYS A 77 -18.50 15.22 -14.25
CA LYS A 77 -18.29 16.62 -13.89
C LYS A 77 -16.85 17.12 -14.06
N ILE A 78 -15.88 16.23 -14.26
CA ILE A 78 -14.46 16.61 -14.46
C ILE A 78 -14.33 17.65 -15.57
N GLU A 79 -15.06 17.51 -16.67
CA GLU A 79 -14.96 18.39 -17.83
C GLU A 79 -15.54 19.80 -17.58
N SER A 80 -16.44 19.91 -16.61
CA SER A 80 -17.06 21.17 -16.19
C SER A 80 -16.35 21.88 -15.04
N CYS A 81 -15.29 21.28 -14.46
CA CYS A 81 -14.56 21.91 -13.36
C CYS A 81 -13.89 23.21 -13.83
N SER A 82 -14.08 24.26 -13.04
CA SER A 82 -13.47 25.57 -13.20
C SER A 82 -12.48 25.84 -12.07
N ALA A 83 -11.56 26.78 -12.26
CA ALA A 83 -10.61 27.14 -11.20
C ALA A 83 -11.32 27.74 -9.97
N ASP A 84 -12.41 28.49 -10.17
CA ASP A 84 -13.19 29.12 -9.11
C ASP A 84 -13.79 28.12 -8.13
N ASP A 85 -14.09 26.89 -8.58
CA ASP A 85 -14.60 25.81 -7.73
C ASP A 85 -13.62 25.41 -6.61
N PHE A 86 -12.33 25.71 -6.80
CA PHE A 86 -11.26 25.39 -5.86
C PHE A 86 -10.85 26.58 -4.99
N VAL A 87 -11.46 27.74 -5.17
CA VAL A 87 -11.17 28.94 -4.39
C VAL A 87 -12.26 29.13 -3.34
N SER A 88 -11.85 29.43 -2.12
CA SER A 88 -12.75 29.88 -1.06
C SER A 88 -12.16 31.11 -0.39
N LEU A 89 -13.00 31.97 0.18
CA LEU A 89 -12.56 33.22 0.82
C LEU A 89 -12.67 33.09 2.34
N LYS A 90 -11.57 33.29 3.05
CA LYS A 90 -11.54 33.34 4.51
C LYS A 90 -10.85 34.63 4.91
N ASP A 91 -11.57 35.47 5.64
CA ASP A 91 -11.07 36.77 6.10
C ASP A 91 -10.58 37.68 4.94
N GLY A 92 -11.18 37.52 3.75
CA GLY A 92 -10.83 38.29 2.55
C GLY A 92 -9.68 37.71 1.72
N GLU A 93 -8.96 36.70 2.24
CA GLU A 93 -7.87 36.04 1.54
C GLU A 93 -8.35 34.77 0.83
N PRO A 94 -7.94 34.55 -0.44
CA PRO A 94 -8.25 33.33 -1.16
C PRO A 94 -7.46 32.15 -0.59
N PHE A 95 -8.18 31.10 -0.19
CA PHE A 95 -7.62 29.85 0.27
C PHE A 95 -8.14 28.68 -0.58
N LEU A 96 -7.37 27.60 -0.61
CA LEU A 96 -7.69 26.42 -1.39
C LEU A 96 -8.85 25.64 -0.75
N ASN A 97 -9.91 25.39 -1.51
CA ASN A 97 -11.02 24.53 -1.11
C ASN A 97 -10.58 23.06 -1.15
N MET A 98 -10.13 22.56 0.00
CA MET A 98 -9.66 21.18 0.15
C MET A 98 -10.74 20.13 -0.19
N LEU A 99 -12.02 20.45 0.00
CA LEU A 99 -13.10 19.52 -0.33
C LEU A 99 -13.27 19.37 -1.85
N ALA A 100 -13.12 20.46 -2.60
CA ALA A 100 -13.13 20.42 -4.06
C ALA A 100 -11.93 19.62 -4.61
N VAL A 101 -10.75 19.80 -4.01
CA VAL A 101 -9.54 19.01 -4.35
C VAL A 101 -9.75 17.52 -4.06
N ASP A 102 -10.33 17.19 -2.90
CA ASP A 102 -10.63 15.80 -2.52
C ASP A 102 -11.61 15.15 -3.51
N ASN A 103 -12.66 15.88 -3.89
CA ASN A 103 -13.63 15.40 -4.88
C ASN A 103 -12.97 15.19 -6.26
N LEU A 104 -12.12 16.11 -6.71
CA LEU A 104 -11.38 15.95 -7.97
C LEU A 104 -10.47 14.72 -7.94
N ALA A 105 -9.74 14.51 -6.84
CA ALA A 105 -8.90 13.31 -6.66
C ALA A 105 -9.74 12.02 -6.74
N MET A 106 -10.91 11.99 -6.10
CA MET A 106 -11.82 10.85 -6.17
C MET A 106 -12.37 10.61 -7.57
N MET A 107 -12.73 11.68 -8.29
CA MET A 107 -13.18 11.58 -9.69
C MET A 107 -12.09 10.98 -10.59
N PHE A 108 -10.83 11.40 -10.42
CA PHE A 108 -9.69 10.84 -11.15
C PHE A 108 -9.45 9.36 -10.82
N LEU A 109 -9.45 8.99 -9.54
CA LEU A 109 -9.28 7.60 -9.11
C LEU A 109 -10.40 6.70 -9.66
N LYS A 110 -11.64 7.20 -9.69
CA LYS A 110 -12.77 6.45 -10.23
C LYS A 110 -12.71 6.32 -11.75
N LYS A 111 -12.35 7.40 -12.47
CA LYS A 111 -12.21 7.40 -13.93
C LYS A 111 -11.07 6.49 -14.42
N HIS A 112 -9.94 6.47 -13.71
CA HIS A 112 -8.73 5.76 -14.15
C HIS A 112 -8.48 4.44 -13.40
N GLY A 113 -9.28 4.12 -12.39
CA GLY A 113 -9.27 2.84 -11.69
C GLY A 113 -7.94 2.55 -10.97
N SER A 114 -7.33 1.41 -11.28
CA SER A 114 -6.13 0.90 -10.59
C SER A 114 -4.79 1.44 -11.13
N ARG A 115 -4.81 2.56 -11.87
CA ARG A 115 -3.58 3.19 -12.42
C ARG A 115 -2.75 3.84 -11.32
N SER A 116 -1.45 4.01 -11.57
CA SER A 116 -0.57 4.68 -10.61
C SER A 116 -0.91 6.18 -10.52
N VAL A 117 -0.59 6.82 -9.40
CA VAL A 117 -0.80 8.26 -9.21
C VAL A 117 -0.13 9.07 -10.32
N ASN A 118 1.08 8.67 -10.74
CA ASN A 118 1.83 9.35 -11.80
C ASN A 118 1.11 9.24 -13.16
N ASP A 119 0.58 8.07 -13.49
CA ASP A 119 -0.18 7.88 -14.74
C ASP A 119 -1.46 8.72 -14.73
N ILE A 120 -2.16 8.77 -13.59
CA ILE A 120 -3.38 9.56 -13.43
C ILE A 120 -3.09 11.05 -13.62
N LEU A 121 -2.04 11.56 -12.99
CA LEU A 121 -1.62 12.96 -13.15
C LEU A 121 -1.23 13.27 -14.60
N PHE A 122 -0.45 12.39 -15.23
CA PHE A 122 -0.02 12.57 -16.61
C PHE A 122 -1.20 12.60 -17.60
N MET A 123 -2.17 11.70 -17.42
CA MET A 123 -3.35 11.63 -18.29
C MET A 123 -4.30 12.83 -18.16
N ASN A 124 -4.29 13.49 -17.01
CA ASN A 124 -5.13 14.67 -16.75
C ASN A 124 -4.33 15.98 -16.79
N MET A 125 -3.06 15.95 -17.22
CA MET A 125 -2.17 17.10 -17.21
C MET A 125 -2.75 18.34 -17.91
N PRO A 126 -3.37 18.25 -19.11
CA PRO A 126 -3.95 19.43 -19.76
C PRO A 126 -5.06 20.10 -18.93
N LEU A 127 -5.84 19.30 -18.19
CA LEU A 127 -6.90 19.80 -17.33
C LEU A 127 -6.33 20.40 -16.05
N ILE A 128 -5.34 19.74 -15.44
CA ILE A 128 -4.65 20.22 -14.25
C ILE A 128 -3.98 21.57 -14.55
N ASP A 129 -3.27 21.69 -15.67
CA ASP A 129 -2.60 22.92 -16.09
C ASP A 129 -3.62 24.06 -16.34
N ARG A 130 -4.76 23.75 -16.97
CA ARG A 130 -5.85 24.72 -17.16
C ARG A 130 -6.42 25.21 -15.83
N LEU A 131 -6.67 24.31 -14.88
CA LEU A 131 -7.15 24.67 -13.55
C LEU A 131 -6.12 25.52 -12.81
N GLU A 132 -4.85 25.11 -12.82
CA GLU A 132 -3.75 25.81 -12.16
C GLU A 132 -3.59 27.24 -12.69
N GLN A 133 -3.69 27.45 -14.01
CA GLN A 133 -3.62 28.79 -14.61
C GLN A 133 -4.75 29.72 -14.14
N GLY A 134 -5.94 29.18 -13.90
CA GLY A 134 -7.09 29.96 -13.43
C GLY A 134 -7.06 30.28 -11.93
N LEU A 135 -6.16 29.67 -11.16
CA LEU A 135 -6.06 29.91 -9.72
C LEU A 135 -5.22 31.17 -9.41
N PRO A 136 -5.53 31.89 -8.31
CA PRO A 136 -4.66 32.90 -7.71
C PRO A 136 -3.25 32.35 -7.43
N GLU A 137 -2.22 33.17 -7.67
CA GLU A 137 -0.81 32.73 -7.55
C GLU A 137 -0.46 32.22 -6.15
N SER A 138 -1.09 32.76 -5.11
CA SER A 138 -0.89 32.36 -3.72
C SER A 138 -1.25 30.89 -3.46
N ILE A 139 -2.18 30.30 -4.22
CA ILE A 139 -2.70 28.94 -3.98
C ILE A 139 -2.34 27.91 -5.06
N ARG A 140 -1.75 28.33 -6.19
CA ARG A 140 -1.37 27.42 -7.30
C ARG A 140 -0.48 26.26 -6.83
N LYS A 141 0.58 26.58 -6.08
CA LYS A 141 1.54 25.58 -5.58
C LYS A 141 0.88 24.57 -4.64
N ASP A 142 -0.05 25.05 -3.82
CA ASP A 142 -0.75 24.22 -2.85
C ASP A 142 -1.77 23.30 -3.52
N PHE A 143 -2.41 23.73 -4.61
CA PHE A 143 -3.35 22.92 -5.37
C PHE A 143 -2.73 21.60 -5.85
N LYS A 144 -1.63 21.69 -6.62
CA LYS A 144 -0.98 20.49 -7.19
C LYS A 144 -0.42 19.58 -6.12
N THR A 145 0.21 20.16 -5.10
CA THR A 145 0.77 19.42 -3.97
C THR A 145 -0.31 18.66 -3.20
N ASN A 146 -1.46 19.29 -2.95
CA ASN A 146 -2.57 18.65 -2.25
C ASN A 146 -3.27 17.61 -3.12
N LEU A 147 -3.46 17.87 -4.42
CA LEU A 147 -4.04 16.90 -5.34
C LEU A 147 -3.22 15.60 -5.39
N GLU A 148 -1.89 15.70 -5.56
CA GLU A 148 -1.00 14.55 -5.56
C GLU A 148 -1.05 13.79 -4.23
N ARG A 149 -1.02 14.52 -3.10
CA ARG A 149 -1.14 13.92 -1.77
C ARG A 149 -2.44 13.14 -1.63
N ARG A 150 -3.57 13.71 -2.06
CA ARG A 150 -4.89 13.07 -1.95
C ARG A 150 -5.03 11.84 -2.84
N LEU A 151 -4.41 11.83 -4.02
CA LEU A 151 -4.33 10.63 -4.85
C LEU A 151 -3.53 9.52 -4.15
N LYS A 152 -2.37 9.87 -3.55
CA LYS A 152 -1.54 8.92 -2.79
C LYS A 152 -2.25 8.35 -1.55
N ASP A 153 -3.03 9.17 -0.85
CA ASP A 153 -3.76 8.76 0.36
C ASP A 153 -4.90 7.74 0.07
N ASN A 154 -5.37 7.70 -1.18
CA ASN A 154 -6.56 6.93 -1.60
C ASN A 154 -6.29 5.79 -2.60
N CYS A 155 -5.09 5.71 -3.19
CA CYS A 155 -4.59 4.53 -3.92
C CYS A 155 -4.20 3.38 -2.97
#